data_AF-K5WHY6-F1
#
_entry.id   AF-K5WHY6-F1
#
_cell.length_a   1.000
_cell.length_b   1.000
_cell.length_c   1.000
_cell.angle_alpha   90.00
_cell.angle_beta   90.00
_cell.angle_gamma   90.00
#
_symmetry.space_group_name_H-M   'P 1'
#
loop_
_entity.id
_entity.type
_entity.pdbx_description
1 polymer ?
#
loop_
_entity_poly.entity_id
_entity_poly.type
_entity_poly.pdbx_seq_one_letter_code
_entity_poly.pdbx_strand_id
1 'polypeptide(L)'
;MAETEHEPARPALANTAPEASLRGEILNPSVELRERLKDATRMREQAEAEEDAAHAKVVAAMCKERSARASLAVAVSDEQKAKKEETDAATAIFTAALTGRTERSPGAMSEREGEAVKRREEAFVAKLTADRAVRSATASRIAAAAAAEHALEEKENAQSEETMLRIAVLVLDVEVRSQAELTGMLRRMRKVNEALKNGLRERQMGEQREREEAEGRRTEAVRDAGEASSTNEATQEANRNQRAEAVPVESPRPEETFKSRVELQEKLKNATRMREEAEAKGYAAYAETAAATHEELTANTSLASAASDVQSAVEELSSARAAVLAAEMALVVAREHQQETLVKMSRAISAESSAVQAVRDATARRARAEMDEEIVGLAIAHAQNEEKALRDTVLAELELPVDEEAQG
;
A
#
# COMPACT_ATOMS: atom_id res chain seq x y z
N MET A 1 46.26 -33.32 -65.46
CA MET A 1 44.84 -33.12 -65.80
C MET A 1 44.03 -33.66 -64.65
N ALA A 2 43.50 -32.78 -63.83
CA ALA A 2 42.51 -33.08 -62.80
C ALA A 2 41.71 -31.79 -62.62
N GLU A 3 40.48 -31.82 -63.12
CA GLU A 3 39.49 -30.76 -63.02
C GLU A 3 38.98 -30.73 -61.57
N THR A 4 39.12 -29.58 -60.91
CA THR A 4 38.39 -29.30 -59.67
C THR A 4 37.31 -28.29 -59.99
N GLU A 5 36.10 -28.79 -60.16
CA GLU A 5 34.89 -28.00 -60.31
C GLU A 5 34.59 -27.23 -59.02
N HIS A 6 34.31 -25.94 -59.20
CA HIS A 6 33.89 -25.00 -58.17
C HIS A 6 32.39 -25.16 -57.94
N GLU A 7 31.98 -25.72 -56.79
CA GLU A 7 30.59 -25.59 -56.32
C GLU A 7 30.40 -24.22 -55.64
N PRO A 8 29.39 -23.41 -56.02
CA PRO A 8 29.09 -22.17 -55.34
C PRO A 8 28.29 -22.43 -54.06
N ALA A 9 28.79 -21.90 -52.94
CA ALA A 9 28.13 -21.92 -51.65
C ALA A 9 26.73 -21.27 -51.71
N ARG A 10 25.70 -22.05 -51.33
CA ARG A 10 24.39 -21.49 -50.96
C ARG A 10 24.52 -20.76 -49.63
N PRO A 11 24.08 -19.49 -49.50
CA PRO A 11 23.95 -18.88 -48.19
C PRO A 11 22.77 -19.52 -47.47
N ALA A 12 23.05 -20.30 -46.43
CA ALA A 12 22.05 -20.69 -45.45
C ALA A 12 21.61 -19.42 -44.70
N LEU A 13 20.45 -18.88 -45.10
CA LEU A 13 19.75 -17.87 -44.31
C LEU A 13 19.28 -18.53 -43.01
N ALA A 14 20.14 -18.47 -41.99
CA ALA A 14 19.78 -18.74 -40.60
C ALA A 14 18.86 -17.62 -40.09
N ASN A 15 17.61 -17.61 -40.53
CA ASN A 15 16.53 -16.89 -39.86
C ASN A 15 15.95 -17.81 -38.78
N THR A 16 16.71 -17.99 -37.70
CA THR A 16 16.17 -18.43 -36.41
C THR A 16 16.35 -17.29 -35.44
N ALA A 17 15.46 -16.30 -35.52
CA ALA A 17 15.27 -15.39 -34.40
C ALA A 17 14.84 -16.23 -33.19
N PRO A 18 15.47 -16.09 -32.02
CA PRO A 18 15.12 -16.90 -30.86
C PRO A 18 13.75 -16.44 -30.34
N GLU A 19 12.70 -17.19 -30.63
CA GLU A 19 11.39 -17.05 -29.96
C GLU A 19 11.41 -17.58 -28.50
N ALA A 20 12.58 -18.00 -28.02
CA ALA A 20 12.79 -18.52 -26.68
C ALA A 20 13.67 -17.54 -25.86
N SER A 21 13.05 -16.54 -25.21
CA SER A 21 13.54 -16.02 -23.91
C SER A 21 12.57 -15.02 -23.25
N LEU A 22 11.70 -14.34 -24.00
CA LEU A 22 10.88 -13.26 -23.42
C LEU A 22 9.73 -13.72 -22.50
N ARG A 23 9.38 -15.02 -22.49
CA ARG A 23 8.36 -15.54 -21.56
C ARG A 23 8.91 -15.93 -20.19
N GLY A 24 10.21 -16.24 -20.08
CA GLY A 24 10.81 -16.69 -18.81
C GLY A 24 11.16 -15.55 -17.88
N GLU A 25 11.65 -14.43 -18.44
CA GLU A 25 12.17 -13.31 -17.64
C GLU A 25 11.08 -12.35 -17.16
N ILE A 26 9.93 -12.27 -17.84
CA ILE A 26 8.81 -11.37 -17.46
C ILE A 26 7.90 -12.00 -16.39
N LEU A 27 7.86 -13.33 -16.28
CA LEU A 27 7.04 -14.01 -15.26
C LEU A 27 7.72 -14.06 -13.88
N ASN A 28 9.05 -14.06 -13.81
CA ASN A 28 9.80 -14.17 -12.55
C ASN A 28 9.59 -13.01 -11.56
N PRO A 29 9.62 -11.72 -11.97
CA PRO A 29 9.42 -10.59 -11.06
C PRO A 29 8.06 -10.60 -10.39
N SER A 30 7.03 -11.07 -11.10
CA SER A 30 5.65 -11.13 -10.60
C SER A 30 5.48 -12.18 -9.51
N VAL A 31 6.18 -13.32 -9.61
CA VAL A 31 6.13 -14.40 -8.62
C VAL A 31 6.88 -13.98 -7.35
N GLU A 32 8.08 -13.42 -7.52
CA GLU A 32 8.91 -12.95 -6.40
C GLU A 32 8.21 -11.82 -5.62
N LEU A 33 7.61 -10.84 -6.29
CA LEU A 33 6.86 -9.77 -5.60
C LEU A 33 5.59 -10.27 -4.90
N ARG A 34 4.92 -11.28 -5.46
CA ARG A 34 3.76 -11.92 -4.81
C ARG A 34 4.17 -12.75 -3.60
N GLU A 35 5.33 -13.39 -3.61
CA GLU A 35 5.90 -14.06 -2.44
C GLU A 35 6.29 -13.05 -1.36
N ARG A 36 7.00 -11.96 -1.74
CA ARG A 36 7.31 -10.87 -0.82
C ARG A 36 6.07 -10.23 -0.21
N LEU A 37 4.99 -10.08 -0.98
CA LEU A 37 3.71 -9.59 -0.46
C LEU A 37 3.09 -10.55 0.57
N LYS A 38 3.20 -11.87 0.35
CA LYS A 38 2.77 -12.89 1.33
C LYS A 38 3.61 -12.84 2.61
N ASP A 39 4.90 -12.57 2.50
CA ASP A 39 5.75 -12.45 3.67
C ASP A 39 5.50 -11.13 4.40
N ALA A 40 5.30 -10.02 3.69
CA ALA A 40 4.93 -8.74 4.29
C ALA A 40 3.56 -8.79 5.00
N THR A 41 2.57 -9.50 4.43
CA THR A 41 1.28 -9.73 5.11
C THR A 41 1.45 -10.55 6.39
N ARG A 42 2.25 -11.62 6.37
CA ARG A 42 2.57 -12.39 7.59
C ARG A 42 3.28 -11.55 8.64
N MET A 43 4.26 -10.74 8.24
CA MET A 43 4.98 -9.83 9.14
C MET A 43 4.03 -8.84 9.80
N ARG A 44 3.07 -8.30 9.03
CA ARG A 44 2.03 -7.41 9.58
C ARG A 44 1.12 -8.12 10.57
N GLU A 45 0.66 -9.33 10.26
CA GLU A 45 -0.17 -10.14 11.17
C GLU A 45 0.58 -10.48 12.47
N GLN A 46 1.89 -10.76 12.37
CA GLN A 46 2.75 -10.96 13.54
C GLN A 46 2.89 -9.68 14.37
N ALA A 47 3.18 -8.54 13.72
CA ALA A 47 3.28 -7.25 14.40
C ALA A 47 1.97 -6.83 15.08
N GLU A 48 0.83 -7.13 14.47
CA GLU A 48 -0.50 -6.91 15.06
C GLU A 48 -0.72 -7.79 16.31
N ALA A 49 -0.33 -9.07 16.26
CA ALA A 49 -0.39 -9.94 17.44
C ALA A 49 0.56 -9.49 18.57
N GLU A 50 1.73 -8.96 18.22
CA GLU A 50 2.70 -8.41 19.18
C GLU A 50 2.20 -7.11 19.81
N GLU A 51 1.53 -6.25 19.04
CA GLU A 51 0.85 -5.05 19.54
C GLU A 51 -0.23 -5.42 20.57
N ASP A 52 -1.11 -6.36 20.23
CA ASP A 52 -2.16 -6.84 21.14
C ASP A 52 -1.58 -7.42 22.44
N ALA A 53 -0.50 -8.20 22.33
CA ALA A 53 0.21 -8.75 23.48
C ALA A 53 0.87 -7.65 24.33
N ALA A 54 1.39 -6.60 23.71
CA ALA A 54 1.97 -5.46 24.41
C ALA A 54 0.91 -4.63 25.14
N HIS A 55 -0.23 -4.35 24.50
CA HIS A 55 -1.38 -3.69 25.15
C HIS A 55 -1.90 -4.49 26.34
N ALA A 56 -2.01 -5.81 26.21
CA ALA A 56 -2.41 -6.68 27.32
C ALA A 56 -1.43 -6.57 28.52
N LYS A 57 -0.11 -6.48 28.25
CA LYS A 57 0.90 -6.26 29.30
C LYS A 57 0.75 -4.88 29.97
N VAL A 58 0.44 -3.83 29.19
CA VAL A 58 0.17 -2.49 29.75
C VAL A 58 -1.03 -2.51 30.68
N VAL A 59 -2.14 -3.14 30.25
CA VAL A 59 -3.35 -3.27 31.06
C VAL A 59 -3.05 -4.05 32.35
N ALA A 60 -2.35 -5.17 32.27
CA ALA A 60 -1.94 -5.94 33.44
C ALA A 60 -1.05 -5.12 34.41
N ALA A 61 -0.13 -4.32 33.87
CA ALA A 61 0.72 -3.43 34.67
C ALA A 61 -0.10 -2.32 35.34
N MET A 62 -1.08 -1.73 34.67
CA MET A 62 -2.00 -0.74 35.25
C MET A 62 -2.82 -1.35 36.40
N CYS A 63 -3.33 -2.57 36.24
CA CYS A 63 -4.06 -3.27 37.31
C CYS A 63 -3.17 -3.50 38.54
N LYS A 64 -1.91 -3.94 38.33
CA LYS A 64 -0.93 -4.10 39.42
C LYS A 64 -0.63 -2.78 40.12
N GLU A 65 -0.43 -1.70 39.35
CA GLU A 65 -0.17 -0.37 39.90
C GLU A 65 -1.37 0.13 40.72
N ARG A 66 -2.59 -0.04 40.22
CA ARG A 66 -3.82 0.34 40.93
C ARG A 66 -3.96 -0.43 42.25
N SER A 67 -3.69 -1.73 42.24
CA SER A 67 -3.69 -2.54 43.47
C SER A 67 -2.63 -2.06 44.46
N ALA A 68 -1.42 -1.78 44.00
CA ALA A 68 -0.34 -1.29 44.87
C ALA A 68 -0.67 0.08 45.48
N ARG A 69 -1.28 0.99 44.71
CA ARG A 69 -1.74 2.30 45.19
C ARG A 69 -2.85 2.16 46.23
N ALA A 70 -3.77 1.21 46.05
CA ALA A 70 -4.80 0.91 47.04
C ALA A 70 -4.18 0.42 48.36
N SER A 71 -3.22 -0.51 48.31
CA SER A 71 -2.49 -0.96 49.50
C SER A 71 -1.71 0.16 50.18
N LEU A 72 -1.09 1.06 49.41
CA LEU A 72 -0.42 2.24 49.96
C LEU A 72 -1.41 3.18 50.67
N ALA A 73 -2.59 3.42 50.09
CA ALA A 73 -3.60 4.26 50.72
C ALA A 73 -4.06 3.70 52.08
N VAL A 74 -4.24 2.38 52.18
CA VAL A 74 -4.55 1.70 53.45
C VAL A 74 -3.40 1.88 54.44
N ALA A 75 -2.16 1.59 54.03
CA ALA A 75 -0.99 1.71 54.90
C ALA A 75 -0.76 3.15 55.41
N VAL A 76 -1.01 4.17 54.57
CA VAL A 76 -0.96 5.57 54.98
C VAL A 76 -2.05 5.89 56.01
N SER A 77 -3.26 5.37 55.83
CA SER A 77 -4.34 5.56 56.79
C SER A 77 -4.02 4.90 58.14
N ASP A 78 -3.45 3.71 58.12
CA ASP A 78 -3.06 2.98 59.34
C ASP A 78 -1.90 3.68 60.06
N GLU A 79 -0.92 4.22 59.34
CA GLU A 79 0.14 5.06 59.93
C GLU A 79 -0.44 6.33 60.60
N GLN A 80 -1.42 6.98 59.97
CA GLN A 80 -2.08 8.16 60.54
C GLN A 80 -2.89 7.80 61.80
N LYS A 81 -3.59 6.67 61.81
CA LYS A 81 -4.29 6.18 63.01
C LYS A 81 -3.30 5.85 64.13
N ALA A 82 -2.21 5.16 63.83
CA ALA A 82 -1.19 4.81 64.82
C ALA A 82 -0.53 6.07 65.41
N LYS A 83 -0.23 7.09 64.58
CA LYS A 83 0.25 8.40 65.07
C LYS A 83 -0.76 9.07 65.99
N LYS A 84 -2.06 9.01 65.65
CA LYS A 84 -3.11 9.58 66.49
C LYS A 84 -3.20 8.85 67.83
N GLU A 85 -3.16 7.52 67.83
CA GLU A 85 -3.16 6.70 69.05
C GLU A 85 -1.98 7.02 69.96
N GLU A 86 -0.78 7.20 69.39
CA GLU A 86 0.41 7.63 70.12
C GLU A 86 0.23 9.03 70.73
N THR A 87 -0.28 10.01 69.95
CA THR A 87 -0.54 11.36 70.48
C THR A 87 -1.63 11.37 71.55
N ASP A 88 -2.67 10.56 71.40
CA ASP A 88 -3.75 10.43 72.38
C ASP A 88 -3.24 9.77 73.67
N ALA A 89 -2.37 8.76 73.56
CA ALA A 89 -1.70 8.12 74.70
C ALA A 89 -0.78 9.10 75.44
N ALA A 90 0.09 9.82 74.71
CA ALA A 90 0.97 10.84 75.29
C ALA A 90 0.18 11.96 75.99
N THR A 91 -0.91 12.43 75.38
CA THR A 91 -1.80 13.45 75.96
C THR A 91 -2.49 12.94 77.23
N ALA A 92 -2.92 11.67 77.24
CA ALA A 92 -3.53 11.05 78.41
C ALA A 92 -2.53 10.92 79.58
N ILE A 93 -1.27 10.57 79.29
CA ILE A 93 -0.17 10.53 80.27
C ILE A 93 0.08 11.92 80.85
N PHE A 94 0.22 12.93 79.99
CA PHE A 94 0.43 14.32 80.38
C PHE A 94 -0.73 14.87 81.23
N THR A 95 -1.97 14.59 80.86
CA THR A 95 -3.16 15.03 81.59
C THR A 95 -3.27 14.33 82.96
N ALA A 96 -2.94 13.04 83.04
CA ALA A 96 -2.91 12.32 84.32
C ALA A 96 -1.85 12.89 85.27
N ALA A 97 -0.67 13.25 84.74
CA ALA A 97 0.39 13.90 85.50
C ALA A 97 -0.04 15.27 86.06
N LEU A 98 -0.72 16.10 85.25
CA LEU A 98 -1.20 17.42 85.67
C LEU A 98 -2.35 17.37 86.70
N THR A 99 -3.22 16.36 86.62
CA THR A 99 -4.41 16.26 87.48
C THR A 99 -4.19 15.50 88.79
N GLY A 100 -2.99 14.95 89.01
CA GLY A 100 -2.65 14.20 90.21
C GLY A 100 -3.45 12.89 90.41
N ARG A 101 -4.23 12.46 89.41
CA ARG A 101 -4.98 11.19 89.44
C ARG A 101 -4.05 10.04 89.05
N THR A 102 -3.35 9.49 90.04
CA THR A 102 -2.47 8.32 89.89
C THR A 102 -3.21 6.99 90.04
N GLU A 103 -4.46 6.87 89.56
CA GLU A 103 -5.25 5.63 89.67
C GLU A 103 -4.71 4.47 88.81
N ARG A 104 -3.72 4.71 87.94
CA ARG A 104 -3.04 3.68 87.16
C ARG A 104 -1.55 3.69 87.48
N SER A 105 -0.98 2.51 87.72
CA SER A 105 0.44 2.37 88.00
C SER A 105 1.27 2.94 86.83
N PRO A 106 2.41 3.60 87.10
CA PRO A 106 3.30 4.13 86.06
C PRO A 106 3.69 3.10 84.99
N GLY A 107 3.79 1.82 85.37
CA GLY A 107 4.08 0.72 84.45
C GLY A 107 3.00 0.51 83.38
N ALA A 108 1.71 0.56 83.74
CA ALA A 108 0.61 0.34 82.79
C ALA A 108 0.44 1.49 81.77
N MET A 109 0.93 2.69 82.10
CA MET A 109 0.95 3.84 81.19
C MET A 109 2.13 3.77 80.23
N SER A 110 3.30 3.33 80.70
CA SER A 110 4.49 3.08 79.89
C SER A 110 4.31 1.93 78.89
N GLU A 111 3.62 0.85 79.28
CA GLU A 111 3.31 -0.26 78.36
C GLU A 111 2.41 0.16 77.20
N ARG A 112 1.42 1.03 77.45
CA ARG A 112 0.53 1.55 76.39
C ARG A 112 1.23 2.47 75.41
N GLU A 113 2.15 3.30 75.90
CA GLU A 113 2.99 4.15 75.05
C GLU A 113 3.92 3.29 74.18
N GLY A 114 4.56 2.28 74.78
CA GLY A 114 5.40 1.32 74.05
C GLY A 114 4.63 0.53 72.97
N GLU A 115 3.40 0.09 73.27
CA GLU A 115 2.53 -0.55 72.27
C GLU A 115 2.13 0.39 71.12
N ALA A 116 1.82 1.65 71.41
CA ALA A 116 1.45 2.64 70.40
C ALA A 116 2.62 2.96 69.45
N VAL A 117 3.83 3.13 70.01
CA VAL A 117 5.06 3.33 69.23
C VAL A 117 5.34 2.11 68.35
N LYS A 118 5.22 0.89 68.88
CA LYS A 118 5.41 -0.34 68.10
C LYS A 118 4.42 -0.46 66.93
N ARG A 119 3.13 -0.15 67.15
CA ARG A 119 2.12 -0.13 66.06
C ARG A 119 2.45 0.92 64.99
N ARG A 120 2.98 2.08 65.38
CA ARG A 120 3.43 3.10 64.42
C ARG A 120 4.63 2.62 63.60
N GLU A 121 5.60 1.97 64.22
CA GLU A 121 6.75 1.39 63.50
C GLU A 121 6.30 0.33 62.50
N GLU A 122 5.42 -0.59 62.89
CA GLU A 122 4.85 -1.61 62.02
C GLU A 122 4.07 -0.98 60.84
N ALA A 123 3.24 0.03 61.11
CA ALA A 123 2.50 0.76 60.08
C ALA A 123 3.41 1.55 59.12
N PHE A 124 4.50 2.13 59.63
CA PHE A 124 5.50 2.83 58.83
C PHE A 124 6.24 1.87 57.88
N VAL A 125 6.64 0.68 58.37
CA VAL A 125 7.24 -0.37 57.53
C VAL A 125 6.25 -0.87 56.47
N ALA A 126 4.97 -1.05 56.82
CA ALA A 126 3.92 -1.42 55.87
C ALA A 126 3.74 -0.34 54.77
N LYS A 127 3.83 0.94 55.12
CA LYS A 127 3.80 2.03 54.14
C LYS A 127 5.01 2.03 53.22
N LEU A 128 6.22 1.85 53.75
CA LEU A 128 7.45 1.80 52.94
C LEU A 128 7.44 0.63 51.94
N THR A 129 6.95 -0.54 52.38
CA THR A 129 6.81 -1.71 51.50
C THR A 129 5.75 -1.47 50.43
N ALA A 130 4.61 -0.87 50.77
CA ALA A 130 3.58 -0.49 49.80
C ALA A 130 4.08 0.57 48.80
N ASP A 131 4.85 1.58 49.25
CA ASP A 131 5.43 2.60 48.38
C ASP A 131 6.44 1.99 47.39
N ARG A 132 7.29 1.06 47.87
CA ARG A 132 8.20 0.31 47.01
C ARG A 132 7.45 -0.53 45.97
N ALA A 133 6.32 -1.16 46.35
CA ALA A 133 5.47 -1.90 45.42
C ALA A 133 4.85 -0.99 44.34
N VAL A 134 4.40 0.21 44.71
CA VAL A 134 3.90 1.22 43.76
C VAL A 134 4.99 1.60 42.76
N ARG A 135 6.20 1.92 43.23
CA ARG A 135 7.33 2.29 42.35
C ARG A 135 7.73 1.16 41.39
N SER A 136 7.70 -0.09 41.86
CA SER A 136 7.97 -1.26 41.02
C SER A 136 6.89 -1.48 39.97
N ALA A 137 5.61 -1.30 40.35
CA ALA A 137 4.49 -1.41 39.43
C ALA A 137 4.47 -0.28 38.38
N THR A 138 4.77 0.96 38.78
CA THR A 138 4.91 2.09 37.84
C THR A 138 6.04 1.87 36.85
N ALA A 139 7.21 1.40 37.31
CA ALA A 139 8.33 1.08 36.43
C ALA A 139 7.94 -0.02 35.41
N SER A 140 7.21 -1.05 35.87
CA SER A 140 6.71 -2.11 34.99
C SER A 140 5.71 -1.59 33.95
N ARG A 141 4.83 -0.63 34.33
CA ARG A 141 3.91 0.02 33.38
C ARG A 141 4.65 0.84 32.33
N ILE A 142 5.66 1.60 32.73
CA ILE A 142 6.48 2.40 31.80
C ILE A 142 7.19 1.49 30.80
N ALA A 143 7.81 0.40 31.27
CA ALA A 143 8.46 -0.57 30.39
C ALA A 143 7.46 -1.25 29.44
N ALA A 144 6.27 -1.61 29.92
CA ALA A 144 5.22 -2.17 29.07
C ALA A 144 4.71 -1.17 28.02
N ALA A 145 4.58 0.11 28.38
CA ALA A 145 4.16 1.16 27.46
C ALA A 145 5.20 1.40 26.36
N ALA A 146 6.50 1.45 26.71
CA ALA A 146 7.57 1.55 25.72
C ALA A 146 7.60 0.35 24.76
N ALA A 147 7.33 -0.87 25.26
CA ALA A 147 7.21 -2.05 24.40
C ALA A 147 5.98 -1.99 23.47
N ALA A 148 4.87 -1.40 23.92
CA ALA A 148 3.70 -1.19 23.09
C ALA A 148 3.93 -0.13 22.01
N GLU A 149 4.67 0.94 22.32
CA GLU A 149 5.09 1.94 21.34
C GLU A 149 5.98 1.33 20.24
N HIS A 150 6.95 0.49 20.62
CA HIS A 150 7.81 -0.21 19.64
C HIS A 150 6.99 -1.15 18.73
N ALA A 151 6.05 -1.92 19.30
CA ALA A 151 5.20 -2.82 18.54
C ALA A 151 4.29 -2.07 17.54
N LEU A 152 3.81 -0.87 17.92
CA LEU A 152 3.06 0.01 17.02
C LEU A 152 3.92 0.47 15.84
N GLU A 153 5.16 0.91 16.09
CA GLU A 153 6.09 1.32 15.03
C GLU A 153 6.41 0.15 14.07
N GLU A 154 6.62 -1.06 14.60
CA GLU A 154 6.82 -2.27 13.79
C GLU A 154 5.61 -2.60 12.91
N LYS A 155 4.39 -2.46 13.45
CA LYS A 155 3.15 -2.63 12.68
C LYS A 155 3.02 -1.59 11.58
N GLU A 156 3.29 -0.32 11.86
CA GLU A 156 3.23 0.75 10.85
C GLU A 156 4.25 0.50 9.72
N ASN A 157 5.46 0.07 10.06
CA ASN A 157 6.48 -0.29 9.08
C ASN A 157 6.03 -1.48 8.22
N ALA A 158 5.51 -2.55 8.83
CA ALA A 158 5.02 -3.71 8.10
C ALA A 158 3.82 -3.37 7.18
N GLN A 159 2.90 -2.50 7.63
CA GLN A 159 1.80 -2.00 6.81
C GLN A 159 2.30 -1.16 5.63
N SER A 160 3.31 -0.31 5.85
CA SER A 160 3.88 0.51 4.79
C SER A 160 4.57 -0.34 3.72
N GLU A 161 5.30 -1.40 4.12
CA GLU A 161 5.91 -2.33 3.19
C GLU A 161 4.86 -3.14 2.42
N GLU A 162 3.82 -3.63 3.11
CA GLU A 162 2.72 -4.34 2.48
C GLU A 162 2.02 -3.48 1.41
N THR A 163 1.71 -2.23 1.74
CA THR A 163 1.04 -1.31 0.81
C THR A 163 1.90 -0.99 -0.41
N MET A 164 3.21 -0.73 -0.22
CA MET A 164 4.15 -0.57 -1.34
C MET A 164 4.19 -1.81 -2.25
N LEU A 165 4.25 -3.01 -1.66
CA LEU A 165 4.28 -4.26 -2.43
C LEU A 165 2.96 -4.52 -3.16
N ARG A 166 1.81 -4.20 -2.56
CA ARG A 166 0.50 -4.27 -3.24
C ARG A 166 0.45 -3.37 -4.47
N ILE A 167 0.96 -2.14 -4.36
CA ILE A 167 1.03 -1.20 -5.48
C ILE A 167 1.97 -1.74 -6.56
N ALA A 168 3.15 -2.25 -6.19
CA ALA A 168 4.10 -2.82 -7.14
C ALA A 168 3.50 -4.01 -7.93
N VAL A 169 2.78 -4.91 -7.25
CA VAL A 169 2.08 -6.03 -7.90
C VAL A 169 1.01 -5.53 -8.89
N LEU A 170 0.23 -4.51 -8.52
CA LEU A 170 -0.78 -3.93 -9.41
C LEU A 170 -0.17 -3.29 -10.66
N VAL A 171 0.94 -2.56 -10.51
CA VAL A 171 1.65 -1.96 -11.65
C VAL A 171 2.15 -3.03 -12.61
N LEU A 172 2.78 -4.09 -12.09
CA LEU A 172 3.23 -5.22 -12.91
C LEU A 172 2.07 -5.95 -13.60
N ASP A 173 0.94 -6.16 -12.92
CA ASP A 173 -0.23 -6.79 -13.54
C ASP A 173 -0.77 -5.96 -14.72
N VAL A 174 -0.73 -4.62 -14.63
CA VAL A 174 -1.08 -3.71 -15.74
C VAL A 174 -0.07 -3.81 -16.88
N GLU A 175 1.23 -3.83 -16.58
CA GLU A 175 2.28 -3.99 -17.59
C GLU A 175 2.17 -5.34 -18.33
N VAL A 176 1.92 -6.43 -17.60
CA VAL A 176 1.74 -7.78 -18.18
C VAL A 176 0.54 -7.82 -19.12
N ARG A 177 -0.59 -7.18 -18.75
CA ARG A 177 -1.77 -7.06 -19.64
C ARG A 177 -1.45 -6.27 -20.90
N SER A 178 -0.81 -5.11 -20.76
CA SER A 178 -0.40 -4.27 -21.90
C SER A 178 0.53 -5.03 -22.86
N GLN A 179 1.51 -5.77 -22.34
CA GLN A 179 2.39 -6.62 -23.16
C GLN A 179 1.63 -7.76 -23.86
N ALA A 180 0.66 -8.37 -23.19
CA ALA A 180 -0.18 -9.40 -23.79
C ALA A 180 -1.05 -8.84 -24.94
N GLU A 181 -1.60 -7.64 -24.77
CA GLU A 181 -2.37 -6.92 -25.79
C GLU A 181 -1.50 -6.55 -27.00
N LEU A 182 -0.32 -5.97 -26.76
CA LEU A 182 0.68 -5.67 -27.79
C LEU A 182 1.07 -6.92 -28.57
N THR A 183 1.34 -8.03 -27.87
CA THR A 183 1.67 -9.32 -28.50
C THR A 183 0.50 -9.85 -29.34
N GLY A 184 -0.73 -9.71 -28.84
CA GLY A 184 -1.95 -10.05 -29.57
C GLY A 184 -2.13 -9.21 -30.84
N MET A 185 -1.88 -7.91 -30.75
CA MET A 185 -1.92 -6.99 -31.88
C MET A 185 -0.87 -7.34 -32.94
N LEU A 186 0.37 -7.62 -32.52
CA LEU A 186 1.44 -8.04 -33.43
C LEU A 186 1.08 -9.34 -34.17
N ARG A 187 0.45 -10.32 -33.50
CA ARG A 187 -0.07 -11.52 -34.19
C ARG A 187 -1.16 -11.19 -35.20
N ARG A 188 -2.11 -10.31 -34.86
CA ARG A 188 -3.15 -9.87 -35.80
C ARG A 188 -2.54 -9.17 -37.01
N MET A 189 -1.57 -8.27 -36.82
CA MET A 189 -0.86 -7.61 -37.92
C MET A 189 -0.10 -8.60 -38.80
N ARG A 190 0.56 -9.62 -38.23
CA ARG A 190 1.22 -10.68 -39.02
C ARG A 190 0.21 -11.42 -39.90
N LYS A 191 -0.95 -11.80 -39.36
CA LYS A 191 -2.01 -12.46 -40.14
C LYS A 191 -2.55 -11.58 -41.28
N VAL A 192 -2.77 -10.28 -41.02
CA VAL A 192 -3.19 -9.34 -42.06
C VAL A 192 -2.13 -9.21 -43.15
N ASN A 193 -0.86 -9.09 -42.77
CA ASN A 193 0.26 -9.03 -43.73
C ASN A 193 0.38 -10.32 -44.56
N GLU A 194 0.16 -11.49 -43.98
CA GLU A 194 0.13 -12.76 -44.71
C GLU A 194 -1.05 -12.81 -45.68
N ALA A 195 -2.25 -12.41 -45.25
CA ALA A 195 -3.43 -12.33 -46.11
C ALA A 195 -3.22 -11.36 -47.29
N LEU A 196 -2.63 -10.19 -47.05
CA LEU A 196 -2.29 -9.22 -48.10
C LEU A 196 -1.25 -9.79 -49.08
N LYS A 197 -0.21 -10.48 -48.60
CA LYS A 197 0.79 -11.14 -49.47
C LYS A 197 0.16 -12.23 -50.33
N ASN A 198 -0.74 -13.03 -49.77
CA ASN A 198 -1.43 -14.07 -50.50
C ASN A 198 -2.40 -13.48 -51.54
N GLY A 199 -3.16 -12.44 -51.18
CA GLY A 199 -4.02 -11.74 -52.13
C GLY A 199 -3.24 -11.08 -53.27
N LEU A 200 -2.05 -10.53 -53.00
CA LEU A 200 -1.13 -10.02 -54.03
C LEU A 200 -0.65 -11.14 -54.97
N ARG A 201 -0.27 -12.31 -54.43
CA ARG A 201 0.13 -13.47 -55.23
C ARG A 201 -1.01 -14.00 -56.08
N GLU A 202 -2.21 -14.09 -55.52
CA GLU A 202 -3.41 -14.52 -56.26
C GLU A 202 -3.74 -13.57 -57.40
N ARG A 203 -3.66 -12.24 -57.19
CA ARG A 203 -3.80 -11.26 -58.27
C ARG A 203 -2.72 -11.41 -59.34
N GLN A 204 -1.46 -11.56 -58.95
CA GLN A 204 -0.36 -11.75 -59.89
C GLN A 204 -0.54 -13.04 -60.73
N MET A 205 -0.93 -14.14 -60.08
CA MET A 205 -1.21 -15.40 -60.77
C MET A 205 -2.46 -15.29 -61.67
N GLY A 206 -3.49 -14.57 -61.25
CA GLY A 206 -4.69 -14.30 -62.03
C GLY A 206 -4.40 -13.46 -63.27
N GLU A 207 -3.67 -12.35 -63.11
CA GLU A 207 -3.21 -11.51 -64.22
C GLU A 207 -2.31 -12.28 -65.20
N GLN A 208 -1.48 -13.19 -64.70
CA GLN A 208 -0.61 -14.02 -65.54
C GLN A 208 -1.42 -15.05 -66.34
N ARG A 209 -2.41 -15.70 -65.72
CA ARG A 209 -3.34 -16.61 -66.41
C ARG A 209 -4.20 -15.90 -67.45
N GLU A 210 -4.72 -14.71 -67.14
CA GLU A 210 -5.47 -13.92 -68.12
C GLU A 210 -4.62 -13.52 -69.32
N ARG A 211 -3.33 -13.21 -69.11
CA ARG A 211 -2.38 -12.96 -70.21
C ARG A 211 -2.13 -14.20 -71.05
N GLU A 212 -1.91 -15.35 -70.42
CA GLU A 212 -1.72 -16.64 -71.12
C GLU A 212 -2.97 -17.04 -71.91
N GLU A 213 -4.18 -16.87 -71.35
CA GLU A 213 -5.45 -17.13 -72.04
C GLU A 213 -5.71 -16.13 -73.18
N ALA A 214 -5.31 -14.87 -73.01
CA ALA A 214 -5.40 -13.88 -74.08
C ALA A 214 -4.39 -14.14 -75.20
N GLU A 215 -3.18 -14.60 -74.87
CA GLU A 215 -2.18 -15.04 -75.85
C GLU A 215 -2.60 -16.33 -76.56
N GLY A 216 -3.16 -17.30 -75.84
CA GLY A 216 -3.75 -18.52 -76.41
C GLY A 216 -4.87 -18.21 -77.40
N ARG A 217 -5.78 -17.30 -77.05
CA ARG A 217 -6.82 -16.83 -77.99
C ARG A 217 -6.24 -16.10 -79.20
N ARG A 218 -5.13 -15.37 -79.05
CA ARG A 218 -4.45 -14.72 -80.18
C ARG A 218 -3.77 -15.74 -81.09
N THR A 219 -3.13 -16.77 -80.54
CA THR A 219 -2.49 -17.82 -81.34
C THR A 219 -3.51 -18.71 -82.04
N GLU A 220 -4.64 -19.03 -81.39
CA GLU A 220 -5.79 -19.68 -82.02
C GLU A 220 -6.40 -18.82 -83.13
N ALA A 221 -6.64 -17.52 -82.89
CA ALA A 221 -7.15 -16.62 -83.93
C ALA A 221 -6.18 -16.46 -85.11
N VAL A 222 -4.87 -16.48 -84.87
CA VAL A 222 -3.85 -16.46 -85.94
C VAL A 222 -3.85 -17.77 -86.73
N ARG A 223 -4.04 -18.91 -86.06
CA ARG A 223 -4.17 -20.22 -86.70
C ARG A 223 -5.44 -20.31 -87.54
N ASP A 224 -6.57 -19.88 -87.01
CA ASP A 224 -7.86 -19.85 -87.71
C ASP A 224 -7.81 -18.90 -88.91
N ALA A 225 -7.10 -17.77 -88.81
CA ALA A 225 -6.87 -16.88 -89.94
C ALA A 225 -5.96 -17.51 -91.02
N GLY A 226 -4.97 -18.32 -90.63
CA GLY A 226 -4.14 -19.10 -91.55
C GLY A 226 -4.91 -20.22 -92.25
N GLU A 227 -5.78 -20.93 -91.52
CA GLU A 227 -6.66 -21.96 -92.07
C GLU A 227 -7.73 -21.34 -93.00
N ALA A 228 -8.33 -20.21 -92.62
CA ALA A 228 -9.27 -19.46 -93.45
C ALA A 228 -8.61 -18.86 -94.71
N SER A 229 -7.36 -18.41 -94.62
CA SER A 229 -6.56 -17.96 -95.79
C SER A 229 -6.31 -19.11 -96.77
N SER A 230 -6.02 -20.32 -96.28
CA SER A 230 -5.83 -21.50 -97.12
C SER A 230 -7.11 -21.97 -97.82
N THR A 231 -8.28 -21.74 -97.22
CA THR A 231 -9.59 -22.05 -97.85
C THR A 231 -10.12 -20.93 -98.76
N ASN A 232 -9.75 -19.67 -98.51
CA ASN A 232 -10.13 -18.54 -99.37
C ASN A 232 -9.23 -18.40 -100.61
N GLU A 233 -7.96 -18.82 -100.54
CA GLU A 233 -7.11 -18.95 -101.74
C GLU A 233 -7.57 -20.10 -102.65
N ALA A 234 -8.15 -21.16 -102.10
CA ALA A 234 -8.75 -22.25 -102.90
C ALA A 234 -10.12 -21.90 -103.50
N THR A 235 -10.81 -20.86 -103.03
CA THR A 235 -12.17 -20.49 -103.50
C THR A 235 -12.27 -19.15 -104.24
N GLN A 236 -11.24 -18.29 -104.17
CA GLN A 236 -11.17 -17.07 -105.01
C GLN A 236 -10.63 -17.31 -106.43
N GLU A 237 -9.98 -18.44 -106.71
CA GLU A 237 -9.52 -18.76 -108.07
C GLU A 237 -10.59 -19.44 -108.94
N ALA A 238 -11.71 -19.88 -108.35
CA ALA A 238 -12.82 -20.52 -109.07
C ALA A 238 -13.98 -19.57 -109.46
N ASN A 239 -14.02 -18.34 -108.96
CA ASN A 239 -15.19 -17.44 -109.10
C ASN A 239 -14.96 -16.19 -109.96
N ARG A 240 -13.94 -16.19 -110.84
CA ARG A 240 -13.66 -15.06 -111.74
C ARG A 240 -14.35 -15.08 -113.11
N ASN A 241 -15.11 -16.13 -113.44
CA ASN A 241 -15.87 -16.18 -114.70
C ASN A 241 -17.24 -16.83 -114.48
N GLN A 242 -18.27 -16.04 -114.16
CA GLN A 242 -19.62 -16.17 -114.75
C GLN A 242 -20.60 -15.11 -114.21
N ARG A 243 -21.30 -14.51 -115.17
CA ARG A 243 -22.63 -13.87 -115.12
C ARG A 243 -22.72 -12.39 -114.71
N ALA A 244 -22.61 -11.58 -115.76
CA ALA A 244 -23.54 -10.50 -116.04
C ALA A 244 -24.99 -11.02 -116.27
N GLU A 245 -25.93 -10.09 -116.11
CA GLU A 245 -27.36 -10.10 -116.50
C GLU A 245 -28.36 -10.84 -115.59
N ALA A 246 -29.07 -10.06 -114.77
CA ALA A 246 -30.51 -9.77 -114.91
C ALA A 246 -31.07 -9.30 -113.56
N VAL A 247 -31.53 -8.04 -113.51
CA VAL A 247 -32.41 -7.55 -112.44
C VAL A 247 -33.78 -8.22 -112.62
N PRO A 248 -34.43 -8.65 -111.53
CA PRO A 248 -35.79 -8.15 -111.34
C PRO A 248 -35.98 -7.60 -109.92
N VAL A 249 -36.61 -6.44 -109.90
CA VAL A 249 -37.34 -5.92 -108.75
C VAL A 249 -38.48 -6.90 -108.45
N GLU A 250 -38.36 -7.69 -107.39
CA GLU A 250 -39.49 -8.43 -106.82
C GLU A 250 -39.75 -7.93 -105.40
N SER A 251 -40.92 -7.32 -105.25
CA SER A 251 -41.56 -6.95 -103.99
C SER A 251 -41.53 -8.11 -102.99
N PRO A 252 -41.27 -7.85 -101.69
CA PRO A 252 -41.11 -8.91 -100.71
C PRO A 252 -42.42 -9.67 -100.52
N ARG A 253 -42.36 -11.00 -100.65
CA ARG A 253 -43.46 -11.89 -100.22
C ARG A 253 -43.64 -11.75 -98.70
N PRO A 254 -44.89 -11.70 -98.19
CA PRO A 254 -45.19 -11.37 -96.79
C PRO A 254 -44.74 -12.41 -95.74
N GLU A 255 -44.18 -13.57 -96.13
CA GLU A 255 -43.81 -14.64 -95.18
C GLU A 255 -42.35 -14.57 -94.67
N GLU A 256 -41.42 -14.03 -95.46
CA GLU A 256 -40.00 -13.87 -95.05
C GLU A 256 -39.77 -12.59 -94.22
N THR A 257 -40.59 -11.56 -94.44
CA THR A 257 -40.64 -10.36 -93.57
C THR A 257 -41.25 -10.67 -92.20
N PHE A 258 -42.08 -11.72 -92.10
CA PHE A 258 -42.67 -12.15 -90.84
C PHE A 258 -41.68 -12.92 -89.95
N LYS A 259 -40.93 -13.89 -90.52
CA LYS A 259 -39.90 -14.64 -89.78
C LYS A 259 -38.77 -13.73 -89.29
N SER A 260 -38.27 -12.83 -90.14
CA SER A 260 -37.25 -11.85 -89.74
C SER A 260 -37.77 -10.84 -88.70
N ARG A 261 -39.05 -10.44 -88.75
CA ARG A 261 -39.68 -9.64 -87.68
C ARG A 261 -39.75 -10.39 -86.35
N VAL A 262 -40.13 -11.66 -86.36
CA VAL A 262 -40.23 -12.48 -85.14
C VAL A 262 -38.86 -12.68 -84.50
N GLU A 263 -37.84 -13.02 -85.30
CA GLU A 263 -36.45 -13.14 -84.80
C GLU A 263 -35.89 -11.80 -84.28
N LEU A 264 -36.19 -10.68 -84.95
CA LEU A 264 -35.83 -9.35 -84.45
C LEU A 264 -36.55 -9.01 -83.15
N GLN A 265 -37.82 -9.41 -83.02
CA GLN A 265 -38.62 -9.16 -81.82
C GLN A 265 -38.16 -10.03 -80.64
N GLU A 266 -37.72 -11.27 -80.86
CA GLU A 266 -37.07 -12.10 -79.85
C GLU A 266 -35.69 -11.57 -79.45
N LYS A 267 -34.87 -11.14 -80.42
CA LYS A 267 -33.58 -10.50 -80.13
C LYS A 267 -33.77 -9.22 -79.31
N LEU A 268 -34.80 -8.43 -79.63
CA LEU A 268 -35.10 -7.20 -78.90
C LEU A 268 -35.61 -7.49 -77.48
N LYS A 269 -36.45 -8.53 -77.29
CA LYS A 269 -36.85 -9.00 -75.94
C LYS A 269 -35.68 -9.53 -75.12
N ASN A 270 -34.76 -10.27 -75.73
CA ASN A 270 -33.56 -10.77 -75.05
C ASN A 270 -32.61 -9.62 -74.69
N ALA A 271 -32.46 -8.63 -75.58
CA ALA A 271 -31.66 -7.43 -75.31
C ALA A 271 -32.26 -6.58 -74.18
N THR A 272 -33.59 -6.40 -74.12
CA THR A 272 -34.24 -5.69 -73.01
C THR A 272 -34.10 -6.46 -71.71
N ARG A 273 -34.27 -7.78 -71.72
CA ARG A 273 -34.10 -8.62 -70.53
C ARG A 273 -32.66 -8.58 -70.00
N MET A 274 -31.66 -8.69 -70.87
CA MET A 274 -30.24 -8.57 -70.48
C MET A 274 -29.92 -7.19 -69.90
N ARG A 275 -30.57 -6.14 -70.42
CA ARG A 275 -30.44 -4.78 -69.89
C ARG A 275 -31.09 -4.64 -68.51
N GLU A 276 -32.29 -5.15 -68.32
CA GLU A 276 -32.99 -5.14 -67.02
C GLU A 276 -32.23 -5.96 -65.96
N GLU A 277 -31.67 -7.11 -66.32
CA GLU A 277 -30.82 -7.92 -65.44
C GLU A 277 -29.51 -7.19 -65.09
N ALA A 278 -28.91 -6.44 -66.02
CA ALA A 278 -27.73 -5.63 -65.77
C ALA A 278 -28.03 -4.41 -64.88
N GLU A 279 -29.15 -3.72 -65.12
CA GLU A 279 -29.61 -2.60 -64.27
C GLU A 279 -29.92 -3.11 -62.85
N ALA A 280 -30.59 -4.25 -62.70
CA ALA A 280 -30.87 -4.88 -61.40
C ALA A 280 -29.59 -5.26 -60.64
N LYS A 281 -28.58 -5.83 -61.33
CA LYS A 281 -27.26 -6.11 -60.74
C LYS A 281 -26.52 -4.82 -60.36
N GLY A 282 -26.65 -3.77 -61.16
CA GLY A 282 -26.11 -2.45 -60.85
C GLY A 282 -26.71 -1.85 -59.59
N TYR A 283 -28.03 -1.91 -59.42
CA TYR A 283 -28.72 -1.44 -58.22
C TYR A 283 -28.37 -2.27 -56.97
N ALA A 284 -28.22 -3.60 -57.11
CA ALA A 284 -27.81 -4.47 -56.00
C ALA A 284 -26.39 -4.13 -55.52
N ALA A 285 -25.42 -3.96 -56.43
CA ALA A 285 -24.07 -3.55 -56.09
C ALA A 285 -24.02 -2.16 -55.44
N TYR A 286 -24.87 -1.23 -55.91
CA TYR A 286 -24.99 0.11 -55.31
C TYR A 286 -25.57 0.06 -53.89
N ALA A 287 -26.56 -0.82 -53.64
CA ALA A 287 -27.11 -1.02 -52.31
C ALA A 287 -26.09 -1.65 -51.34
N GLU A 288 -25.32 -2.64 -51.79
CA GLU A 288 -24.27 -3.28 -50.98
C GLU A 288 -23.15 -2.31 -50.61
N THR A 289 -22.70 -1.48 -51.55
CA THR A 289 -21.70 -0.43 -51.30
C THR A 289 -22.22 0.66 -50.35
N ALA A 290 -23.49 1.06 -50.48
CA ALA A 290 -24.13 1.98 -49.53
C ALA A 290 -24.25 1.39 -48.12
N ALA A 291 -24.58 0.10 -48.00
CA ALA A 291 -24.62 -0.60 -46.71
C ALA A 291 -23.23 -0.69 -46.06
N ALA A 292 -22.21 -1.08 -46.83
CA ALA A 292 -20.83 -1.18 -46.34
C ALA A 292 -20.28 0.16 -45.85
N THR A 293 -20.54 1.24 -46.58
CA THR A 293 -20.13 2.60 -46.17
C THR A 293 -20.86 3.08 -44.91
N HIS A 294 -22.13 2.72 -44.73
CA HIS A 294 -22.86 3.01 -43.50
C HIS A 294 -22.30 2.23 -42.30
N GLU A 295 -21.97 0.94 -42.48
CA GLU A 295 -21.31 0.14 -41.44
C GLU A 295 -19.93 0.72 -41.07
N GLU A 296 -19.13 1.14 -42.04
CA GLU A 296 -17.84 1.79 -41.82
C GLU A 296 -17.98 3.10 -41.04
N LEU A 297 -18.94 3.95 -41.42
CA LEU A 297 -19.23 5.19 -40.69
C LEU A 297 -19.66 4.92 -39.24
N THR A 298 -20.48 3.89 -39.02
CA THR A 298 -20.96 3.50 -37.68
C THR A 298 -19.81 2.93 -36.82
N ALA A 299 -18.91 2.17 -37.44
CA ALA A 299 -17.71 1.68 -36.77
C ALA A 299 -16.75 2.83 -36.41
N ASN A 300 -16.57 3.80 -37.32
CA ASN A 300 -15.71 4.96 -37.09
C ASN A 300 -16.24 5.89 -35.99
N THR A 301 -17.56 6.11 -35.92
CA THR A 301 -18.16 6.90 -34.82
C THR A 301 -18.02 6.18 -33.48
N SER A 302 -18.21 4.86 -33.45
CA SER A 302 -17.98 4.05 -32.25
C SER A 302 -16.52 4.11 -31.79
N LEU A 303 -15.57 4.06 -32.73
CA LEU A 303 -14.15 4.15 -32.45
C LEU A 303 -13.75 5.55 -31.94
N ALA A 304 -14.33 6.62 -32.50
CA ALA A 304 -14.11 7.98 -32.01
C ALA A 304 -14.65 8.18 -30.59
N SER A 305 -15.82 7.62 -30.26
CA SER A 305 -16.37 7.62 -28.90
C SER A 305 -15.44 6.89 -27.94
N ALA A 306 -15.00 5.68 -28.29
CA ALA A 306 -14.09 4.91 -27.45
C ALA A 306 -12.74 5.62 -27.23
N ALA A 307 -12.21 6.30 -28.25
CA ALA A 307 -11.00 7.10 -28.12
C ALA A 307 -11.20 8.27 -27.15
N SER A 308 -12.34 8.95 -27.21
CA SER A 308 -12.71 10.02 -26.27
C SER A 308 -12.82 9.49 -24.84
N ASP A 309 -13.47 8.34 -24.63
CA ASP A 309 -13.62 7.73 -23.30
C ASP A 309 -12.26 7.35 -22.69
N VAL A 310 -11.35 6.79 -23.51
CA VAL A 310 -9.97 6.50 -23.09
C VAL A 310 -9.24 7.79 -22.71
N GLN A 311 -9.40 8.86 -23.47
CA GLN A 311 -8.75 10.14 -23.20
C GLN A 311 -9.25 10.77 -21.89
N SER A 312 -10.57 10.74 -21.65
CA SER A 312 -11.18 11.15 -20.37
C SER A 312 -10.64 10.33 -19.20
N ALA A 313 -10.57 8.99 -19.34
CA ALA A 313 -10.06 8.12 -18.29
C ALA A 313 -8.57 8.39 -17.98
N VAL A 314 -7.75 8.71 -18.98
CA VAL A 314 -6.35 9.08 -18.78
C VAL A 314 -6.22 10.39 -18.02
N GLU A 315 -7.04 11.40 -18.35
CA GLU A 315 -7.04 12.68 -17.64
C GLU A 315 -7.48 12.52 -16.17
N GLU A 316 -8.56 11.77 -15.92
CA GLU A 316 -9.01 11.45 -14.56
C GLU A 316 -7.93 10.70 -13.76
N LEU A 317 -7.27 9.72 -14.38
CA LEU A 317 -6.21 8.95 -13.73
C LEU A 317 -4.97 9.80 -13.45
N SER A 318 -4.65 10.77 -14.32
CA SER A 318 -3.58 11.75 -14.08
C SER A 318 -3.90 12.68 -12.91
N SER A 319 -5.16 13.14 -12.81
CA SER A 319 -5.65 13.96 -11.69
C SER A 319 -5.61 13.18 -10.37
N ALA A 320 -6.06 11.92 -10.38
CA ALA A 320 -5.99 11.04 -9.22
C ALA A 320 -4.54 10.82 -8.75
N ARG A 321 -3.59 10.62 -9.67
CA ARG A 321 -2.15 10.51 -9.33
C ARG A 321 -1.60 11.78 -8.70
N ALA A 322 -1.97 12.95 -9.22
CA ALA A 322 -1.56 14.23 -8.63
C ALA A 322 -2.10 14.41 -7.20
N ALA A 323 -3.36 14.01 -6.96
CA ALA A 323 -3.96 14.04 -5.63
C ALA A 323 -3.26 13.08 -4.64
N VAL A 324 -2.88 11.88 -5.08
CA VAL A 324 -2.10 10.94 -4.27
C VAL A 324 -0.74 11.53 -3.88
N LEU A 325 0.00 12.11 -4.83
CA LEU A 325 1.28 12.75 -4.54
C LEU A 325 1.14 13.91 -3.54
N ALA A 326 0.10 14.74 -3.68
CA ALA A 326 -0.17 15.81 -2.72
C ALA A 326 -0.48 15.27 -1.31
N ALA A 327 -1.23 14.16 -1.22
CA ALA A 327 -1.51 13.49 0.05
C ALA A 327 -0.25 12.89 0.68
N GLU A 328 0.64 12.28 -0.11
CA GLU A 328 1.93 11.77 0.36
C GLU A 328 2.83 12.90 0.90
N MET A 329 2.89 14.04 0.20
CA MET A 329 3.63 15.21 0.68
C MET A 329 3.05 15.74 2.01
N ALA A 330 1.72 15.80 2.14
CA ALA A 330 1.08 16.22 3.37
C ALA A 330 1.36 15.24 4.54
N LEU A 331 1.41 13.94 4.27
CA LEU A 331 1.77 12.92 5.25
C LEU A 331 3.20 13.13 5.78
N VAL A 332 4.15 13.45 4.90
CA VAL A 332 5.54 13.75 5.31
C VAL A 332 5.59 14.94 6.27
N VAL A 333 4.89 16.03 5.93
CA VAL A 333 4.81 17.22 6.80
C VAL A 333 4.15 16.90 8.16
N ALA A 334 3.11 16.08 8.16
CA ALA A 334 2.45 15.64 9.39
C ALA A 334 3.39 14.80 10.28
N ARG A 335 4.19 13.90 9.68
CA ARG A 335 5.21 13.11 10.40
C ARG A 335 6.31 13.99 10.98
N GLU A 336 6.77 15.01 10.25
CA GLU A 336 7.74 15.98 10.78
C GLU A 336 7.18 16.74 11.99
N HIS A 337 5.92 17.18 11.94
CA HIS A 337 5.24 17.82 13.07
C HIS A 337 5.08 16.89 14.27
N GLN A 338 4.74 15.62 14.04
CA GLN A 338 4.67 14.61 15.09
C GLN A 338 6.04 14.43 15.76
N GLN A 339 7.11 14.29 14.97
CA GLN A 339 8.46 14.15 15.49
C GLN A 339 8.91 15.37 16.30
N GLU A 340 8.61 16.58 15.83
CA GLU A 340 8.91 17.81 16.58
C GLU A 340 8.15 17.85 17.92
N THR A 341 6.90 17.38 17.93
CA THR A 341 6.08 17.31 19.14
C THR A 341 6.64 16.29 20.14
N LEU A 342 7.07 15.12 19.67
CA LEU A 342 7.71 14.11 20.51
C LEU A 342 9.03 14.62 21.12
N VAL A 343 9.83 15.37 20.35
CA VAL A 343 11.05 16.02 20.85
C VAL A 343 10.73 17.08 21.92
N LYS A 344 9.65 17.86 21.75
CA LYS A 344 9.19 18.82 22.77
C LYS A 344 8.75 18.09 24.05
N MET A 345 8.01 17.00 23.92
CA MET A 345 7.59 16.19 25.07
C MET A 345 8.77 15.57 25.82
N SER A 346 9.76 15.00 25.11
CA SER A 346 10.93 14.39 25.77
C SER A 346 11.78 15.42 26.53
N ARG A 347 11.92 16.64 25.98
CA ARG A 347 12.54 17.78 26.68
C ARG A 347 11.75 18.19 27.91
N ALA A 348 10.42 18.25 27.82
CA ALA A 348 9.56 18.59 28.96
C ALA A 348 9.67 17.55 30.08
N ILE A 349 9.64 16.26 29.76
CA ILE A 349 9.82 15.16 30.73
C ILE A 349 11.20 15.23 31.40
N SER A 350 12.25 15.50 30.62
CA SER A 350 13.61 15.66 31.16
C SER A 350 13.71 16.85 32.11
N ALA A 351 13.07 17.98 31.77
CA ALA A 351 13.00 19.16 32.62
C ALA A 351 12.21 18.88 33.91
N GLU A 352 11.08 18.17 33.82
CA GLU A 352 10.29 17.75 34.99
C GLU A 352 11.11 16.86 35.92
N SER A 353 11.81 15.85 35.38
CA SER A 353 12.67 14.97 36.18
C SER A 353 13.79 15.74 36.88
N SER A 354 14.41 16.70 36.19
CA SER A 354 15.45 17.57 36.78
C SER A 354 14.87 18.44 37.90
N ALA A 355 13.69 19.03 37.69
CA ALA A 355 13.01 19.84 38.70
C ALA A 355 12.63 19.01 39.93
N VAL A 356 12.10 17.78 39.75
CA VAL A 356 11.78 16.86 40.84
C VAL A 356 13.03 16.48 41.63
N GLN A 357 14.15 16.22 40.95
CA GLN A 357 15.41 15.93 41.61
C GLN A 357 15.91 17.13 42.43
N ALA A 358 15.86 18.34 41.87
CA ALA A 358 16.23 19.56 42.58
C ALA A 358 15.38 19.79 43.84
N VAL A 359 14.06 19.53 43.78
CA VAL A 359 13.17 19.61 44.94
C VAL A 359 13.53 18.56 46.00
N ARG A 360 13.86 17.33 45.61
CA ARG A 360 14.32 16.28 46.52
C ARG A 360 15.64 16.65 47.21
N ASP A 361 16.59 17.19 46.46
CA ASP A 361 17.89 17.59 47.02
C ASP A 361 17.72 18.79 47.98
N ALA A 362 16.87 19.76 47.63
CA ALA A 362 16.56 20.90 48.49
C ALA A 362 15.84 20.47 49.77
N THR A 363 14.87 19.56 49.69
CA THR A 363 14.16 19.03 50.86
C THR A 363 15.09 18.18 51.75
N ALA A 364 15.99 17.38 51.17
CA ALA A 364 16.99 16.65 51.92
C ALA A 364 17.97 17.58 52.67
N ARG A 365 18.41 18.67 52.03
CA ARG A 365 19.25 19.69 52.69
C ARG A 365 18.52 20.39 53.82
N ARG A 366 17.25 20.77 53.62
CA ARG A 366 16.42 21.37 54.67
C ARG A 366 16.31 20.43 55.89
N ALA A 367 15.95 19.17 55.67
CA ALA A 367 15.80 18.20 56.76
C ALA A 367 17.10 17.99 57.54
N ARG A 368 18.26 18.02 56.85
CA ARG A 368 19.58 17.98 57.52
C ARG A 368 19.83 19.21 58.36
N ALA A 369 19.56 20.40 57.82
CA ALA A 369 19.73 21.65 58.56
C ALA A 369 18.82 21.70 59.80
N GLU A 370 17.57 21.26 59.68
CA GLU A 370 16.64 21.17 60.83
C GLU A 370 17.16 20.17 61.89
N MET A 371 17.69 19.01 61.49
CA MET A 371 18.35 18.09 62.42
C MET A 371 19.59 18.68 63.08
N ASP A 372 20.43 19.38 62.33
CA ASP A 372 21.63 20.03 62.85
C ASP A 372 21.28 21.12 63.88
N GLU A 373 20.21 21.90 63.62
CA GLU A 373 19.67 22.87 64.58
C GLU A 373 19.17 22.19 65.86
N GLU A 374 18.46 21.06 65.76
CA GLU A 374 18.02 20.28 66.92
C GLU A 374 19.20 19.73 67.73
N ILE A 375 20.23 19.21 67.08
CA ILE A 375 21.45 18.71 67.74
C ILE A 375 22.16 19.83 68.49
N VAL A 376 22.30 21.01 67.87
CA VAL A 376 22.90 22.18 68.52
C VAL A 376 22.05 22.63 69.71
N GLY A 377 20.73 22.66 69.57
CA GLY A 377 19.80 22.98 70.66
C GLY A 377 19.94 22.02 71.84
N LEU A 378 20.03 20.72 71.59
CA LEU A 378 20.25 19.70 72.62
C LEU A 378 21.62 19.85 73.30
N ALA A 379 22.68 20.13 72.54
CA ALA A 379 24.02 20.35 73.09
C ALA A 379 24.07 21.60 74.00
N ILE A 380 23.42 22.69 73.60
CA ILE A 380 23.29 23.89 74.44
C ILE A 380 22.51 23.59 75.71
N ALA A 381 21.38 22.89 75.60
CA ALA A 381 20.57 22.51 76.77
C ALA A 381 21.35 21.60 77.74
N HIS A 382 22.14 20.67 77.23
CA HIS A 382 23.03 19.82 78.03
C HIS A 382 24.08 20.66 78.78
N ALA A 383 24.78 21.55 78.08
CA ALA A 383 25.79 22.42 78.67
C ALA A 383 25.20 23.34 79.76
N GLN A 384 24.00 23.90 79.53
CA GLN A 384 23.30 24.71 80.52
C GLN A 384 22.88 23.91 81.76
N ASN A 385 22.46 22.66 81.59
CA ASN A 385 22.12 21.78 82.71
C ASN A 385 23.36 21.39 83.51
N GLU A 386 24.48 21.08 82.86
CA GLU A 386 25.77 20.83 83.53
C GLU A 386 26.26 22.07 84.28
N GLU A 387 26.19 23.25 83.67
CA GLU A 387 26.56 24.51 84.33
C GLU A 387 25.69 24.78 85.56
N LYS A 388 24.37 24.55 85.45
CA LYS A 388 23.45 24.70 86.58
C LYS A 388 23.78 23.71 87.70
N ALA A 389 24.01 22.44 87.37
CA ALA A 389 24.36 21.42 88.35
C ALA A 389 25.66 21.79 89.11
N LEU A 390 26.67 22.30 88.40
CA LEU A 390 27.92 22.79 88.99
C LEU A 390 27.68 24.00 89.91
N ARG A 391 26.87 24.97 89.49
CA ARG A 391 26.50 26.13 90.31
C ARG A 391 25.76 25.71 91.57
N ASP A 392 24.81 24.78 91.46
CA ASP A 392 24.03 24.27 92.59
C ASP A 392 24.94 23.52 93.59
N THR A 393 25.93 22.74 93.12
CA THR A 393 26.93 22.12 94.02
C THR A 393 27.83 23.15 94.71
N VAL A 394 28.29 24.19 94.02
CA VAL A 394 29.13 25.24 94.62
C VAL A 394 28.35 26.03 95.68
N LEU A 395 27.07 26.33 95.42
CA LEU A 395 26.21 26.97 96.41
C LEU A 395 26.00 26.08 97.64
N ALA A 396 25.79 24.78 97.45
CA ALA A 396 25.66 23.83 98.56
C ALA A 396 26.94 23.70 99.40
N GLU A 397 28.14 23.78 98.78
CA GLU A 397 29.41 23.79 99.50
C GLU A 397 29.67 25.12 100.24
N LEU A 398 29.15 26.24 99.74
CA LEU A 398 29.23 27.55 100.40
C LEU A 398 28.19 27.72 101.52
N GLU A 399 27.12 26.93 101.54
CA GLU A 399 26.12 26.85 102.61
C GLU A 399 26.50 25.86 103.72
N LEU A 400 27.76 25.39 103.78
CA LEU A 400 28.26 24.66 104.95
C LEU A 400 27.99 25.49 106.22
N PRO A 401 27.32 24.93 107.24
CA PRO A 401 27.05 25.63 108.48
C PRO A 401 28.40 26.01 109.10
N VAL A 402 28.58 27.31 109.34
CA VAL A 402 29.59 27.78 110.27
C VAL A 402 29.18 27.21 111.63
N ASP A 403 29.89 26.18 112.08
CA ASP A 403 29.72 25.58 113.39
C ASP A 403 29.67 26.69 114.45
N GLU A 404 28.54 26.76 115.15
CA GLU A 404 28.36 27.51 116.39
C GLU A 404 29.15 26.84 117.52
N GLU A 405 30.48 26.76 117.42
CA GLU A 405 31.35 26.34 118.52
C GLU A 405 32.57 27.27 118.63
N ALA A 406 32.30 28.52 119.03
CA ALA A 406 33.29 29.43 119.60
C ALA A 406 32.70 30.26 120.75
N GLN A 407 32.04 29.59 121.70
CA GLN A 407 31.86 30.10 123.07
C GLN A 407 32.16 28.96 124.06
N GLY A 408 33.43 28.91 124.46
CA GLY A 408 33.98 28.06 125.52
C GLY A 408 35.34 28.59 125.93
#